data_AF-A0A3B1EJC1-F1
#
_entry.id   AF-A0A3B1EJC1-F1
#
_cell.length_a   1.000
_cell.length_b   1.000
_cell.length_c   1.000
_cell.angle_alpha   90.00
_cell.angle_beta   90.00
_cell.angle_gamma   90.00
#
_symmetry.space_group_name_H-M   'P 1'
#
loop_
_entity.id
_entity.type
_entity.pdbx_description
1 polymer ?
#
loop_
_entity_poly.entity_id
_entity_poly.type
_entity_poly.pdbx_seq_one_letter_code
_entity_poly.pdbx_strand_id
1 'polypeptide(L)'
;MFRPLILCLALFAAPLAAADLPVVPGQGALQRTIAGAEPGDVLILGAGLHPGPVVLDRPLTLTGTDAVIDGLGQGTVITITADDVSVIGLTITGSGMDSQVLDAGVKIVKGADRALVEGNRILGNLHGVDVHGGHDTIVRNNTIEGTQQFRVNDRGNGIYVWNAPGTVVENNTVRWGRDGIFSNASRDGIYRNNLFRDLRFAVHYMYTNNSEVSGNVSVGNGLGFAIMFSDRAVIRDNISLFDAAQGLMLNYANNADISGNLVRGAGKCAFIYNAHKNLIYDNRFEGCAIGIHFTAGSERNVLTGNAFIANREQVKYVGTKHVEWSHERRGNYWSDHPAFDLNGDGLADSPFRPNDLMDHILWSQPAAALLTGAPVVQLIRWSQASFPATLPGGVQDSAPLMLPRDIPLTPEIAGYAAEAYEARMKGQIDDIDPDALGSH
;
A
#
# COMPACT_ATOMS: atom_id res chain seq x y z
N MET A 1 75.55 0.75 25.32
CA MET A 1 74.42 1.03 24.41
C MET A 1 73.46 -0.14 24.48
N PHE A 2 72.41 -0.04 25.30
CA PHE A 2 71.36 -1.05 25.43
C PHE A 2 70.31 -0.83 24.33
N ARG A 3 70.12 -1.82 23.44
CA ARG A 3 68.99 -1.87 22.49
C ARG A 3 67.87 -2.68 23.13
N PRO A 4 66.66 -2.15 23.33
CA PRO A 4 65.54 -2.96 23.78
C PRO A 4 64.98 -3.74 22.57
N LEU A 5 64.83 -5.05 22.78
CA LEU A 5 64.17 -5.96 21.85
C LEU A 5 62.65 -5.78 22.04
N ILE A 6 61.99 -5.11 21.09
CA ILE A 6 60.53 -5.00 21.05
C ILE A 6 59.99 -6.34 20.53
N LEU A 7 59.35 -7.10 21.40
CA LEU A 7 58.62 -8.32 21.07
C LEU A 7 57.25 -7.91 20.48
N CYS A 8 57.12 -7.95 19.16
CA CYS A 8 55.81 -7.79 18.50
C CYS A 8 54.95 -9.02 18.81
N LEU A 9 53.97 -8.87 19.70
CA LEU A 9 52.87 -9.82 19.85
C LEU A 9 51.99 -9.71 18.59
N ALA A 10 52.10 -10.69 17.69
CA ALA A 10 51.11 -10.91 16.64
C ALA A 10 49.85 -11.49 17.30
N LEU A 11 48.87 -10.64 17.59
CA LEU A 11 47.50 -11.06 17.88
C LEU A 11 46.92 -11.69 16.61
N PHE A 12 46.99 -13.01 16.53
CA PHE A 12 46.16 -13.78 15.62
C PHE A 12 44.70 -13.59 16.07
N ALA A 13 44.00 -12.64 15.45
CA ALA A 13 42.54 -12.63 15.47
C ALA A 13 42.10 -13.89 14.73
N ALA A 14 41.75 -14.94 15.47
CA ALA A 14 41.05 -16.07 14.90
C ALA A 14 39.73 -15.52 14.31
N PRO A 15 39.37 -15.89 13.07
CA PRO A 15 38.05 -15.54 12.56
C PRO A 15 37.03 -16.18 13.51
N LEU A 16 36.13 -15.37 14.09
CA LEU A 16 34.96 -15.87 14.81
C LEU A 16 34.18 -16.72 13.79
N ALA A 17 34.27 -18.04 13.91
CA ALA A 17 33.55 -18.94 13.04
C ALA A 17 32.13 -19.02 13.58
N ALA A 18 31.16 -18.48 12.82
CA ALA A 18 29.74 -18.67 13.09
C ALA A 18 29.44 -20.17 13.22
N ALA A 19 28.84 -20.58 14.34
CA ALA A 19 28.48 -21.96 14.60
C ALA A 19 27.00 -22.24 14.27
N ASP A 20 26.75 -23.44 13.75
CA ASP A 20 25.39 -23.98 13.59
C ASP A 20 24.96 -24.65 14.89
N LEU A 21 23.98 -24.08 15.59
CA LEU A 21 23.50 -24.51 16.90
C LEU A 21 22.11 -25.16 16.77
N PRO A 22 22.00 -26.50 16.83
CA PRO A 22 20.70 -27.16 16.80
C PRO A 22 19.90 -26.87 18.08
N VAL A 23 18.63 -26.50 17.94
CA VAL A 23 17.71 -26.25 19.06
C VAL A 23 16.61 -27.31 19.06
N VAL A 24 16.56 -28.12 20.11
CA VAL A 24 15.50 -29.11 20.30
C VAL A 24 14.24 -28.40 20.83
N PRO A 25 13.03 -28.71 20.31
CA PRO A 25 11.78 -28.21 20.85
C PRO A 25 11.63 -28.46 22.36
N GLY A 26 11.07 -27.50 23.08
CA GLY A 26 10.80 -27.64 24.51
C GLY A 26 11.03 -26.37 25.32
N GLN A 27 10.52 -26.35 26.56
CA GLN A 27 10.58 -25.16 27.40
C GLN A 27 12.02 -24.71 27.70
N GLY A 28 12.27 -23.44 27.42
CA GLY A 28 13.53 -22.76 27.70
C GLY A 28 14.71 -23.20 26.83
N ALA A 29 14.53 -24.13 25.88
CA ALA A 29 15.62 -24.61 25.03
C ALA A 29 16.15 -23.48 24.14
N LEU A 30 15.25 -22.79 23.44
CA LEU A 30 15.59 -21.65 22.59
C LEU A 30 16.28 -20.53 23.36
N GLN A 31 15.74 -20.14 24.52
CA GLN A 31 16.32 -19.09 25.37
C GLN A 31 17.73 -19.46 25.86
N ARG A 32 17.95 -20.72 26.26
CA ARG A 32 19.28 -21.19 26.68
C ARG A 32 20.27 -21.19 25.54
N THR A 33 19.86 -21.59 24.33
CA THR A 33 20.74 -21.55 23.16
C THR A 33 21.09 -20.12 22.79
N ILE A 34 20.12 -19.19 22.77
CA ILE A 34 20.38 -17.75 22.54
C ILE A 34 21.35 -17.20 23.59
N ALA A 35 21.19 -17.55 24.86
CA ALA A 35 22.07 -17.08 25.93
C ALA A 35 23.52 -17.57 25.77
N GLY A 36 23.73 -18.73 25.14
CA GLY A 36 25.06 -19.31 24.88
C GLY A 36 25.63 -19.03 23.48
N ALA A 37 24.89 -18.36 22.60
CA ALA A 37 25.29 -18.10 21.22
C ALA A 37 26.21 -16.87 21.11
N GLU A 38 27.20 -16.96 20.24
CA GLU A 38 28.11 -15.88 19.86
C GLU A 38 27.57 -15.08 18.66
N PRO A 39 28.00 -13.81 18.48
CA PRO A 39 27.64 -13.04 17.30
C PRO A 39 28.00 -13.76 15.99
N GLY A 40 27.02 -13.89 15.11
CA GLY A 40 27.12 -14.59 13.83
C GLY A 40 26.53 -16.00 13.83
N ASP A 41 26.25 -16.59 14.99
CA ASP A 41 25.74 -17.96 15.09
C ASP A 41 24.37 -18.16 14.44
N VAL A 42 24.15 -19.38 13.95
CA VAL A 42 22.92 -19.82 13.30
C VAL A 42 22.21 -20.82 14.21
N LEU A 43 21.07 -20.44 14.77
CA LEU A 43 20.23 -21.30 15.58
C LEU A 43 19.24 -22.04 14.68
N ILE A 44 19.45 -23.35 14.53
CA ILE A 44 18.63 -24.24 13.69
C ILE A 44 17.58 -24.93 14.57
N LEU A 45 16.35 -24.41 14.55
CA LEU A 45 15.24 -24.94 15.32
C LEU A 45 14.71 -26.23 14.69
N GLY A 46 14.73 -27.31 15.48
CA GLY A 46 14.08 -28.56 15.13
C GLY A 46 12.56 -28.41 15.04
N ALA A 47 11.93 -29.25 14.22
CA ALA A 47 10.48 -29.24 14.02
C ALA A 47 9.70 -29.37 15.34
N GLY A 48 8.68 -28.54 15.52
CA GLY A 48 7.83 -28.53 16.72
C GLY A 48 7.83 -27.19 17.45
N LEU A 49 7.28 -27.22 18.67
CA LEU A 49 7.00 -26.03 19.47
C LEU A 49 8.22 -25.56 20.27
N HIS A 50 8.58 -24.29 20.09
CA HIS A 50 9.58 -23.55 20.85
C HIS A 50 8.88 -22.41 21.60
N PRO A 51 8.59 -22.59 22.90
CA PRO A 51 7.93 -21.54 23.68
C PRO A 51 8.79 -20.27 23.76
N GLY A 52 8.23 -19.15 23.29
CA GLY A 52 8.74 -17.80 23.47
C GLY A 52 8.18 -17.14 24.75
N PRO A 53 8.27 -15.80 24.88
CA PRO A 53 8.95 -14.88 23.97
C PRO A 53 10.48 -14.99 24.02
N VAL A 54 11.17 -14.40 23.03
CA VAL A 54 12.64 -14.35 22.96
C VAL A 54 13.15 -12.97 22.51
N VAL A 55 14.39 -12.65 22.92
CA VAL A 55 15.10 -11.43 22.53
C VAL A 55 16.38 -11.82 21.79
N LEU A 56 16.60 -11.20 20.63
CA LEU A 56 17.79 -11.34 19.80
C LEU A 56 18.62 -10.06 19.93
N ASP A 57 19.62 -10.12 20.79
CA ASP A 57 20.40 -8.97 21.29
C ASP A 57 21.82 -8.90 20.73
N ARG A 58 22.13 -9.75 19.75
CA ARG A 58 23.36 -9.74 18.95
C ARG A 58 23.06 -10.31 17.56
N PRO A 59 23.94 -10.09 16.56
CA PRO A 59 23.77 -10.65 15.22
C PRO A 59 23.61 -12.17 15.31
N LEU A 60 22.43 -12.68 14.99
CA LEU A 60 22.08 -14.09 15.06
C LEU A 60 21.13 -14.43 13.90
N THR A 61 21.21 -15.66 13.41
CA THR A 61 20.21 -16.19 12.48
C THR A 61 19.35 -17.22 13.21
N LEU A 62 18.03 -17.02 13.24
CA LEU A 62 17.08 -18.04 13.66
C LEU A 62 16.44 -18.64 12.41
N THR A 63 16.58 -19.96 12.24
CA THR A 63 16.00 -20.67 11.11
C THR A 63 15.53 -22.06 11.50
N GLY A 64 14.66 -22.68 10.71
CA GLY A 64 14.15 -24.01 10.98
C GLY A 64 13.15 -24.46 9.91
N THR A 65 12.83 -25.75 9.93
CA THR A 65 11.76 -26.33 9.10
C THR A 65 10.70 -26.89 10.03
N ASP A 66 9.43 -26.55 9.80
CA ASP A 66 8.31 -26.92 10.66
C ASP A 66 8.48 -26.53 12.14
N ALA A 67 9.31 -25.51 12.40
CA ALA A 67 9.54 -24.94 13.72
C ALA A 67 8.52 -23.83 14.01
N VAL A 68 7.92 -23.89 15.20
CA VAL A 68 6.91 -22.93 15.66
C VAL A 68 7.45 -22.21 16.89
N ILE A 69 7.60 -20.89 16.83
CA ILE A 69 7.84 -20.05 18.01
C ILE A 69 6.48 -19.50 18.46
N ASP A 70 6.08 -19.84 19.68
CA ASP A 70 4.79 -19.44 20.27
C ASP A 70 5.02 -18.52 21.46
N GLY A 71 4.54 -17.28 21.40
CA GLY A 71 4.64 -16.30 22.49
C GLY A 71 3.70 -16.57 23.67
N LEU A 72 2.88 -17.63 23.62
CA LEU A 72 1.98 -18.05 24.70
C LEU A 72 0.93 -16.99 25.10
N GLY A 73 0.58 -16.10 24.16
CA GLY A 73 -0.34 -14.98 24.38
C GLY A 73 0.27 -13.84 25.19
N GLN A 74 1.61 -13.75 25.28
CA GLN A 74 2.30 -12.76 26.10
C GLN A 74 3.28 -11.94 25.27
N GLY A 75 3.10 -10.62 25.26
CA GLY A 75 4.07 -9.69 24.71
C GLY A 75 4.35 -9.91 23.21
N THR A 76 5.53 -9.49 22.78
CA THR A 76 6.03 -9.76 21.42
C THR A 76 6.75 -11.11 21.38
N VAL A 77 6.47 -11.94 20.38
CA VAL A 77 7.04 -13.30 20.27
C VAL A 77 8.56 -13.27 20.08
N ILE A 78 9.05 -12.47 19.12
CA ILE A 78 10.48 -12.25 18.87
C ILE A 78 10.77 -10.75 18.90
N THR A 79 11.64 -10.31 19.81
CA THR A 79 12.14 -8.92 19.84
C THR A 79 13.58 -8.88 19.36
N ILE A 80 13.85 -8.10 18.31
CA ILE A 80 15.18 -7.89 17.74
C ILE A 80 15.70 -6.55 18.24
N THR A 81 16.84 -6.58 18.94
CA THR A 81 17.49 -5.39 19.51
C THR A 81 18.92 -5.19 19.06
N ALA A 82 19.41 -6.02 18.14
CA ALA A 82 20.72 -5.88 17.54
C ALA A 82 20.65 -5.86 16.01
N ASP A 83 21.70 -5.31 15.43
CA ASP A 83 21.92 -5.27 14.00
C ASP A 83 22.10 -6.67 13.40
N ASP A 84 21.85 -6.78 12.10
CA ASP A 84 22.21 -7.94 11.27
C ASP A 84 21.61 -9.28 11.79
N VAL A 85 20.44 -9.20 12.43
CA VAL A 85 19.65 -10.36 12.87
C VAL A 85 18.76 -10.86 11.75
N SER A 86 18.72 -12.18 11.58
CA SER A 86 17.87 -12.84 10.58
C SER A 86 16.87 -13.81 11.22
N VAL A 87 15.61 -13.75 10.81
CA VAL A 87 14.53 -14.66 11.23
C VAL A 87 13.92 -15.28 9.97
N ILE A 88 14.18 -16.57 9.72
CA ILE A 88 13.99 -17.20 8.41
C ILE A 88 13.23 -18.52 8.49
N GLY A 89 12.13 -18.64 7.75
CA GLY A 89 11.46 -19.93 7.50
C GLY A 89 10.66 -20.50 8.69
N LEU A 90 10.31 -19.67 9.68
CA LEU A 90 9.66 -20.11 10.90
C LEU A 90 8.15 -19.88 10.88
N THR A 91 7.40 -20.62 11.70
CA THR A 91 6.05 -20.20 12.09
C THR A 91 6.12 -19.40 13.39
N ILE A 92 5.52 -18.22 13.42
CA ILE A 92 5.58 -17.28 14.55
C ILE A 92 4.15 -16.92 14.94
N THR A 93 3.76 -17.24 16.18
CA THR A 93 2.38 -17.15 16.65
C THR A 93 2.29 -16.79 18.12
N GLY A 94 1.10 -16.44 18.58
CA GLY A 94 0.81 -16.31 20.00
C GLY A 94 1.41 -15.07 20.65
N SER A 95 1.53 -13.95 19.94
CA SER A 95 1.76 -12.66 20.59
C SER A 95 0.67 -12.36 21.63
N GLY A 96 0.96 -11.42 22.53
CA GLY A 96 -0.07 -10.71 23.27
C GLY A 96 -0.97 -9.88 22.36
N MET A 97 -1.87 -9.12 22.97
CA MET A 97 -2.92 -8.33 22.30
C MET A 97 -2.98 -6.89 22.82
N ASP A 98 -1.89 -6.39 23.42
CA ASP A 98 -1.84 -5.02 23.93
C ASP A 98 -1.37 -4.04 22.83
N SER A 99 -2.29 -3.17 22.42
CA SER A 99 -2.05 -2.14 21.42
C SER A 99 -1.23 -0.95 21.93
N GLN A 100 -1.09 -0.77 23.26
CA GLN A 100 -0.29 0.31 23.84
C GLN A 100 1.21 0.04 23.68
N VAL A 101 1.60 -1.23 23.82
CA VAL A 101 3.00 -1.68 23.67
C VAL A 101 3.27 -2.33 22.32
N LEU A 102 2.27 -2.34 21.42
CA LEU A 102 2.34 -2.84 20.05
C LEU A 102 2.79 -4.30 19.99
N ASP A 103 2.11 -5.21 20.69
CA ASP A 103 2.47 -6.64 20.65
C ASP A 103 2.52 -7.17 19.20
N ALA A 104 3.56 -7.93 18.88
CA ALA A 104 3.82 -8.39 17.52
C ALA A 104 4.37 -9.82 17.46
N GLY A 105 4.28 -10.45 16.29
CA GLY A 105 5.04 -11.66 15.99
C GLY A 105 6.55 -11.36 15.99
N VAL A 106 6.97 -10.35 15.26
CA VAL A 106 8.36 -9.87 15.26
C VAL A 106 8.38 -8.36 15.49
N LYS A 107 9.17 -7.89 16.45
CA LYS A 107 9.43 -6.46 16.67
C LYS A 107 10.90 -6.16 16.47
N ILE A 108 11.22 -5.16 15.66
CA ILE A 108 12.56 -4.66 15.39
C ILE A 108 12.63 -3.27 15.99
N VAL A 109 13.40 -3.10 17.05
CA VAL A 109 13.43 -1.82 17.77
C VAL A 109 14.44 -0.86 17.14
N LYS A 110 14.35 0.40 17.53
CA LYS A 110 15.27 1.45 17.10
C LYS A 110 16.72 1.07 17.43
N GLY A 111 17.59 1.16 16.42
CA GLY A 111 19.00 0.79 16.52
C GLY A 111 19.28 -0.71 16.32
N ALA A 112 18.28 -1.49 15.90
CA ALA A 112 18.47 -2.81 15.32
C ALA A 112 18.35 -2.71 13.80
N ASP A 113 19.46 -2.37 13.14
CA ASP A 113 19.50 -2.07 11.71
C ASP A 113 19.78 -3.33 10.88
N ARG A 114 19.38 -3.32 9.61
CA ARG A 114 19.63 -4.41 8.64
C ARG A 114 19.07 -5.77 9.08
N ALA A 115 17.99 -5.76 9.86
CA ALA A 115 17.28 -6.98 10.22
C ALA A 115 16.60 -7.60 8.98
N LEU A 116 16.60 -8.93 8.91
CA LEU A 116 15.96 -9.72 7.85
C LEU A 116 14.85 -10.59 8.45
N VAL A 117 13.62 -10.40 7.99
CA VAL A 117 12.47 -11.27 8.31
C VAL A 117 12.00 -11.89 7.01
N GLU A 118 12.35 -13.16 6.80
CA GLU A 118 12.15 -13.84 5.50
C GLU A 118 11.43 -15.18 5.57
N GLY A 119 10.47 -15.41 4.66
CA GLY A 119 9.94 -16.76 4.43
C GLY A 119 9.14 -17.31 5.61
N ASN A 120 8.70 -16.46 6.54
CA ASN A 120 8.02 -16.88 7.75
C ASN A 120 6.50 -16.98 7.54
N ARG A 121 5.85 -17.81 8.36
CA ARG A 121 4.40 -17.86 8.54
C ARG A 121 4.07 -17.16 9.85
N ILE A 122 3.56 -15.94 9.79
CA ILE A 122 3.29 -15.10 10.97
C ILE A 122 1.78 -15.06 11.20
N LEU A 123 1.30 -15.80 12.20
CA LEU A 123 -0.11 -16.20 12.29
C LEU A 123 -0.75 -15.72 13.59
N GLY A 124 -1.94 -15.12 13.50
CA GLY A 124 -2.82 -14.83 14.63
C GLY A 124 -2.30 -13.79 15.62
N ASN A 125 -1.20 -13.10 15.31
CA ASN A 125 -0.63 -12.06 16.17
C ASN A 125 -1.43 -10.75 16.08
N LEU A 126 -1.26 -9.85 17.05
CA LEU A 126 -1.84 -8.50 17.00
C LEU A 126 -1.26 -7.73 15.82
N HIS A 127 0.06 -7.50 15.83
CA HIS A 127 0.83 -7.07 14.67
C HIS A 127 1.64 -8.24 14.11
N GLY A 128 1.80 -8.32 12.78
CA GLY A 128 2.67 -9.34 12.18
C GLY A 128 4.15 -9.00 12.43
N VAL A 129 4.62 -7.95 11.76
CA VAL A 129 5.98 -7.40 11.93
C VAL A 129 5.89 -5.91 12.29
N ASP A 130 6.52 -5.50 13.39
CA ASP A 130 6.68 -4.10 13.80
C ASP A 130 8.13 -3.65 13.58
N VAL A 131 8.38 -2.88 12.53
CA VAL A 131 9.66 -2.23 12.25
C VAL A 131 9.66 -0.86 12.93
N HIS A 132 10.07 -0.85 14.20
CA HIS A 132 10.00 0.30 15.09
C HIS A 132 11.34 1.03 15.17
N GLY A 133 11.76 1.60 14.04
CA GLY A 133 12.94 2.44 13.93
C GLY A 133 14.23 1.73 13.53
N GLY A 134 14.20 0.44 13.19
CA GLY A 134 15.34 -0.26 12.58
C GLY A 134 15.53 0.18 11.13
N HIS A 135 16.74 0.62 10.78
CA HIS A 135 17.04 1.09 9.43
C HIS A 135 17.34 -0.07 8.48
N ASP A 136 17.13 0.14 7.18
CA ASP A 136 17.52 -0.79 6.12
C ASP A 136 17.01 -2.23 6.36
N THR A 137 15.87 -2.36 7.05
CA THR A 137 15.24 -3.63 7.38
C THR A 137 14.59 -4.23 6.14
N ILE A 138 14.67 -5.55 6.00
CA ILE A 138 14.05 -6.29 4.90
C ILE A 138 13.00 -7.25 5.48
N VAL A 139 11.74 -7.05 5.07
CA VAL A 139 10.63 -7.96 5.37
C VAL A 139 10.15 -8.55 4.05
N ARG A 140 10.49 -9.82 3.78
CA ARG A 140 10.22 -10.41 2.46
C ARG A 140 9.72 -11.84 2.47
N ASN A 141 8.95 -12.21 1.44
CA ASN A 141 8.49 -13.59 1.23
C ASN A 141 7.69 -14.17 2.43
N ASN A 142 7.12 -13.35 3.31
CA ASN A 142 6.37 -13.83 4.46
C ASN A 142 4.88 -14.01 4.11
N THR A 143 4.25 -14.98 4.77
CA THR A 143 2.78 -15.09 4.83
C THR A 143 2.32 -14.60 6.19
N ILE A 144 1.56 -13.51 6.21
CA ILE A 144 1.07 -12.85 7.42
C ILE A 144 -0.45 -12.94 7.46
N GLU A 145 -0.96 -13.67 8.45
CA GLU A 145 -2.39 -13.80 8.71
C GLU A 145 -2.71 -13.19 10.08
N GLY A 146 -3.26 -11.98 10.08
CA GLY A 146 -3.53 -11.22 11.31
C GLY A 146 -4.67 -11.80 12.14
N THR A 147 -4.71 -11.44 13.43
CA THR A 147 -5.82 -11.81 14.31
C THR A 147 -7.18 -11.31 13.79
N GLN A 148 -8.23 -12.11 13.99
CA GLN A 148 -9.62 -11.76 13.66
C GLN A 148 -10.47 -11.50 14.92
N GLN A 149 -9.89 -11.56 16.12
CA GLN A 149 -10.63 -11.57 17.39
C GLN A 149 -11.36 -10.25 17.69
N PHE A 150 -10.85 -9.11 17.20
CA PHE A 150 -11.41 -7.78 17.47
C PHE A 150 -12.16 -7.21 16.28
N ARG A 151 -12.79 -6.04 16.44
CA ARG A 151 -13.25 -5.24 15.31
C ARG A 151 -12.05 -4.81 14.47
N VAL A 152 -12.23 -4.64 13.17
CA VAL A 152 -11.13 -4.33 12.24
C VAL A 152 -10.23 -3.18 12.74
N ASN A 153 -10.83 -2.09 13.24
CA ASN A 153 -10.09 -0.92 13.74
C ASN A 153 -9.26 -1.16 15.00
N ASP A 154 -9.63 -2.16 15.81
CA ASP A 154 -8.99 -2.50 17.08
C ASP A 154 -7.90 -3.58 16.92
N ARG A 155 -7.72 -4.11 15.70
CA ARG A 155 -6.65 -5.07 15.36
C ARG A 155 -5.35 -4.33 15.05
N GLY A 156 -4.23 -5.04 15.13
CA GLY A 156 -2.95 -4.54 14.64
C GLY A 156 -2.78 -4.72 13.12
N ASN A 157 -1.68 -4.19 12.60
CA ASN A 157 -1.36 -4.22 11.18
C ASN A 157 -0.54 -5.47 10.83
N GLY A 158 -0.61 -5.93 9.59
CA GLY A 158 0.27 -6.99 9.11
C GLY A 158 1.73 -6.58 9.24
N ILE A 159 2.07 -5.40 8.72
CA ILE A 159 3.40 -4.80 8.84
C ILE A 159 3.25 -3.35 9.29
N TYR A 160 3.82 -3.01 10.44
CA TYR A 160 3.89 -1.64 10.94
C TYR A 160 5.31 -1.12 10.75
N VAL A 161 5.46 0.07 10.18
CA VAL A 161 6.75 0.73 9.95
C VAL A 161 6.70 2.10 10.59
N TRP A 162 7.56 2.35 11.57
CA TRP A 162 7.62 3.64 12.26
C TRP A 162 9.06 4.15 12.29
N ASN A 163 9.29 5.33 11.69
CA ASN A 163 10.60 6.01 11.67
C ASN A 163 11.78 5.09 11.29
N ALA A 164 11.57 4.25 10.27
CA ALA A 164 12.49 3.19 9.85
C ALA A 164 12.91 3.41 8.37
N PRO A 165 13.85 4.34 8.12
CA PRO A 165 14.31 4.65 6.77
C PRO A 165 14.96 3.47 6.08
N GLY A 166 14.83 3.39 4.74
CA GLY A 166 15.44 2.32 3.95
C GLY A 166 14.72 0.96 4.04
N THR A 167 13.60 0.87 4.76
CA THR A 167 12.86 -0.39 4.91
C THR A 167 12.36 -0.89 3.56
N VAL A 168 12.63 -2.16 3.26
CA VAL A 168 12.12 -2.88 2.10
C VAL A 168 11.08 -3.90 2.55
N VAL A 169 9.87 -3.80 2.00
CA VAL A 169 8.79 -4.77 2.22
C VAL A 169 8.40 -5.36 0.87
N GLU A 170 8.76 -6.62 0.62
CA GLU A 170 8.57 -7.22 -0.71
C GLU A 170 8.05 -8.66 -0.73
N ASN A 171 7.23 -8.97 -1.74
CA ASN A 171 6.74 -10.34 -1.99
C ASN A 171 6.04 -10.99 -0.78
N ASN A 172 5.44 -10.20 0.11
CA ASN A 172 4.66 -10.73 1.24
C ASN A 172 3.20 -10.93 0.83
N THR A 173 2.56 -11.94 1.42
CA THR A 173 1.10 -12.09 1.38
C THR A 173 0.54 -11.72 2.74
N VAL A 174 -0.36 -10.74 2.79
CA VAL A 174 -0.96 -10.24 4.03
C VAL A 174 -2.47 -10.32 3.96
N ARG A 175 -3.07 -10.96 4.96
CA ARG A 175 -4.50 -11.15 5.07
C ARG A 175 -4.97 -10.98 6.51
N TRP A 176 -6.15 -10.37 6.70
CA TRP A 176 -6.75 -10.10 8.00
C TRP A 176 -5.88 -9.23 8.93
N GLY A 177 -6.39 -8.92 10.12
CA GLY A 177 -5.89 -7.82 10.94
C GLY A 177 -6.58 -6.51 10.57
N ARG A 178 -5.84 -5.40 10.67
CA ARG A 178 -6.32 -4.05 10.33
C ARG A 178 -5.81 -3.57 8.97
N ASP A 179 -4.57 -3.11 8.88
CA ASP A 179 -3.96 -2.63 7.63
C ASP A 179 -2.86 -3.61 7.19
N GLY A 180 -2.61 -3.71 5.88
CA GLY A 180 -1.56 -4.55 5.30
C GLY A 180 -0.18 -4.01 5.67
N ILE A 181 0.17 -2.85 5.12
CA ILE A 181 1.31 -2.03 5.54
C ILE A 181 0.80 -0.72 6.09
N PHE A 182 1.17 -0.38 7.33
CA PHE A 182 1.03 0.97 7.85
C PHE A 182 2.41 1.59 8.06
N SER A 183 2.78 2.58 7.25
CA SER A 183 4.03 3.33 7.38
C SER A 183 3.75 4.71 7.93
N ASN A 184 4.37 5.03 9.07
CA ASN A 184 4.20 6.31 9.74
C ASN A 184 5.54 7.00 10.02
N ALA A 185 5.63 8.28 9.68
CA ALA A 185 6.79 9.12 9.94
C ALA A 185 8.12 8.49 9.48
N SER A 186 8.13 7.92 8.27
CA SER A 186 9.29 7.22 7.70
C SER A 186 9.72 7.85 6.36
N ARG A 187 10.79 7.33 5.75
CA ARG A 187 11.27 7.79 4.43
C ARG A 187 12.10 6.74 3.69
N ASP A 188 12.32 6.98 2.40
CA ASP A 188 13.25 6.20 1.56
C ASP A 188 12.93 4.69 1.57
N GLY A 189 11.66 4.32 1.76
CA GLY A 189 11.20 2.94 1.83
C GLY A 189 10.72 2.40 0.48
N ILE A 190 10.83 1.08 0.28
CA ILE A 190 10.37 0.41 -0.95
C ILE A 190 9.38 -0.70 -0.57
N TYR A 191 8.11 -0.53 -0.93
CA TYR A 191 7.07 -1.52 -0.68
C TYR A 191 6.56 -2.07 -2.00
N ARG A 192 6.94 -3.30 -2.35
CA ARG A 192 6.71 -3.82 -3.69
C ARG A 192 6.26 -5.27 -3.79
N ASN A 193 5.48 -5.58 -4.81
CA ASN A 193 5.07 -6.94 -5.16
C ASN A 193 4.36 -7.70 -4.01
N ASN A 194 3.71 -7.00 -3.09
CA ASN A 194 2.97 -7.62 -2.01
C ASN A 194 1.50 -7.86 -2.42
N LEU A 195 0.90 -8.92 -1.88
CA LEU A 195 -0.52 -9.25 -2.06
C LEU A 195 -1.29 -8.97 -0.76
N PHE A 196 -2.33 -8.16 -0.85
CA PHE A 196 -3.15 -7.71 0.29
C PHE A 196 -4.61 -8.07 0.08
N ARG A 197 -5.21 -8.76 1.06
CA ARG A 197 -6.60 -9.23 0.98
C ARG A 197 -7.35 -9.10 2.31
N ASP A 198 -8.65 -8.80 2.24
CA ASP A 198 -9.57 -8.79 3.38
C ASP A 198 -9.07 -7.92 4.57
N LEU A 199 -8.49 -6.76 4.26
CA LEU A 199 -7.95 -5.76 5.18
C LEU A 199 -8.79 -4.49 5.13
N ARG A 200 -8.56 -3.60 6.10
CA ARG A 200 -9.03 -2.22 6.03
C ARG A 200 -8.31 -1.51 4.89
N PHE A 201 -7.00 -1.28 4.98
CA PHE A 201 -6.19 -0.69 3.91
C PHE A 201 -5.08 -1.65 3.47
N ALA A 202 -4.80 -1.77 2.17
CA ALA A 202 -3.64 -2.55 1.71
C ALA A 202 -2.32 -1.85 2.05
N VAL A 203 -2.17 -0.58 1.64
CA VAL A 203 -1.04 0.27 2.02
C VAL A 203 -1.55 1.60 2.56
N HIS A 204 -1.07 1.97 3.73
CA HIS A 204 -1.44 3.19 4.45
C HIS A 204 -0.17 3.98 4.79
N TYR A 205 0.03 5.12 4.11
CA TYR A 205 1.10 6.06 4.43
C TYR A 205 0.56 7.18 5.29
N MET A 206 1.29 7.50 6.35
CA MET A 206 1.17 8.74 7.11
C MET A 206 2.57 9.35 7.21
N TYR A 207 2.76 10.55 6.67
CA TYR A 207 4.04 11.26 6.77
C TYR A 207 5.25 10.44 6.26
N THR A 208 5.06 9.68 5.17
CA THR A 208 6.10 8.80 4.60
C THR A 208 6.61 9.37 3.29
N ASN A 209 7.84 9.90 3.30
CA ASN A 209 8.36 10.73 2.20
C ASN A 209 9.44 10.03 1.39
N ASN A 210 9.60 10.42 0.11
CA ASN A 210 10.63 9.85 -0.79
C ASN A 210 10.56 8.30 -0.89
N SER A 211 9.37 7.72 -0.79
CA SER A 211 9.19 6.26 -0.76
C SER A 211 8.43 5.75 -1.98
N GLU A 212 8.60 4.46 -2.26
CA GLU A 212 8.00 3.77 -3.39
C GLU A 212 6.95 2.74 -2.94
N VAL A 213 5.80 2.75 -3.62
CA VAL A 213 4.78 1.68 -3.58
C VAL A 213 4.62 1.16 -5.00
N SER A 214 5.10 -0.05 -5.30
CA SER A 214 5.09 -0.55 -6.68
C SER A 214 4.74 -2.03 -6.88
N GLY A 215 4.01 -2.35 -7.94
CA GLY A 215 3.70 -3.75 -8.28
C GLY A 215 2.85 -4.49 -7.25
N ASN A 216 2.25 -3.80 -6.27
CA ASN A 216 1.44 -4.43 -5.23
C ASN A 216 0.03 -4.72 -5.75
N VAL A 217 -0.60 -5.74 -5.17
CA VAL A 217 -1.95 -6.17 -5.52
C VAL A 217 -2.85 -6.08 -4.29
N SER A 218 -3.88 -5.26 -4.36
CA SER A 218 -4.94 -5.09 -3.37
C SER A 218 -6.22 -5.70 -3.91
N VAL A 219 -6.83 -6.62 -3.16
CA VAL A 219 -8.07 -7.29 -3.57
C VAL A 219 -9.08 -7.34 -2.42
N GLY A 220 -10.26 -6.75 -2.64
CA GLY A 220 -11.38 -6.83 -1.70
C GLY A 220 -11.12 -6.18 -0.34
N ASN A 221 -10.20 -5.21 -0.25
CA ASN A 221 -9.93 -4.46 0.97
C ASN A 221 -10.91 -3.28 1.10
N GLY A 222 -10.91 -2.60 2.25
CA GLY A 222 -11.65 -1.35 2.44
C GLY A 222 -11.16 -0.21 1.54
N LEU A 223 -9.85 0.03 1.55
CA LEU A 223 -9.13 0.83 0.57
C LEU A 223 -7.92 0.04 0.04
N GLY A 224 -7.55 0.33 -1.21
CA GLY A 224 -6.29 -0.15 -1.77
C GLY A 224 -5.11 0.64 -1.22
N PHE A 225 -4.78 1.74 -1.89
CA PHE A 225 -3.57 2.51 -1.61
C PHE A 225 -3.94 3.89 -1.05
N ALA A 226 -3.73 4.09 0.24
CA ALA A 226 -3.98 5.36 0.94
C ALA A 226 -2.65 6.10 1.18
N ILE A 227 -2.38 7.11 0.36
CA ILE A 227 -1.17 7.94 0.45
C ILE A 227 -1.52 9.26 1.13
N MET A 228 -1.17 9.38 2.42
CA MET A 228 -1.57 10.52 3.24
C MET A 228 -0.37 11.33 3.77
N PHE A 229 -0.51 12.66 3.73
CA PHE A 229 0.45 13.63 4.29
C PHE A 229 1.91 13.39 3.87
N SER A 230 2.13 12.98 2.62
CA SER A 230 3.41 12.45 2.14
C SER A 230 3.91 13.24 0.94
N ASP A 231 5.22 13.33 0.76
CA ASP A 231 5.87 14.11 -0.28
C ASP A 231 6.83 13.25 -1.11
N ARG A 232 6.83 13.45 -2.43
CA ARG A 232 7.72 12.76 -3.39
C ARG A 232 7.59 11.23 -3.33
N ALA A 233 6.37 10.74 -3.21
CA ALA A 233 6.09 9.32 -3.31
C ALA A 233 6.08 8.86 -4.79
N VAL A 234 6.52 7.62 -5.04
CA VAL A 234 6.41 6.96 -6.35
C VAL A 234 5.42 5.81 -6.22
N ILE A 235 4.27 5.92 -6.88
CA ILE A 235 3.18 4.96 -6.81
C ILE A 235 2.95 4.38 -8.21
N ARG A 236 3.52 3.21 -8.49
CA ARG A 236 3.51 2.70 -9.86
C ARG A 236 3.18 1.22 -10.03
N ASP A 237 2.54 0.89 -11.13
CA ASP A 237 2.25 -0.49 -11.53
C ASP A 237 1.47 -1.30 -10.47
N ASN A 238 0.74 -0.63 -9.56
CA ASN A 238 -0.08 -1.30 -8.55
C ASN A 238 -1.46 -1.64 -9.10
N ILE A 239 -2.07 -2.69 -8.54
CA ILE A 239 -3.37 -3.21 -8.94
C ILE A 239 -4.30 -3.18 -7.73
N SER A 240 -5.43 -2.48 -7.84
CA SER A 240 -6.52 -2.44 -6.85
C SER A 240 -7.79 -3.00 -7.49
N LEU A 241 -8.32 -4.09 -6.94
CA LEU A 241 -9.46 -4.82 -7.50
C LEU A 241 -10.55 -4.99 -6.45
N PHE A 242 -11.71 -4.39 -6.74
CA PHE A 242 -12.90 -4.47 -5.92
C PHE A 242 -12.70 -4.04 -4.46
N ASP A 243 -11.77 -3.10 -4.23
CA ASP A 243 -11.64 -2.41 -2.95
C ASP A 243 -12.87 -1.54 -2.69
N ALA A 244 -13.34 -1.49 -1.45
CA ALA A 244 -14.70 -1.07 -1.16
C ALA A 244 -14.95 0.42 -1.39
N ALA A 245 -14.09 1.26 -0.86
CA ALA A 245 -14.29 2.70 -0.83
C ALA A 245 -13.46 3.40 -1.91
N GLN A 246 -12.13 3.38 -1.79
CA GLN A 246 -11.21 3.96 -2.76
C GLN A 246 -10.11 2.98 -3.13
N GLY A 247 -9.82 2.84 -4.42
CA GLY A 247 -8.68 2.02 -4.85
C GLY A 247 -7.35 2.74 -4.73
N LEU A 248 -7.31 4.03 -5.07
CA LEU A 248 -6.17 4.91 -4.85
C LEU A 248 -6.63 6.25 -4.24
N MET A 249 -6.03 6.64 -3.13
CA MET A 249 -6.31 7.90 -2.44
C MET A 249 -5.01 8.69 -2.25
N LEU A 250 -5.04 9.96 -2.68
CA LEU A 250 -4.03 10.96 -2.40
C LEU A 250 -4.65 12.03 -1.48
N ASN A 251 -4.25 12.05 -0.21
CA ASN A 251 -4.75 13.00 0.78
C ASN A 251 -3.59 13.81 1.35
N TYR A 252 -3.50 15.11 1.06
CA TYR A 252 -2.29 15.90 1.36
C TYR A 252 -0.99 15.26 0.82
N ALA A 253 -1.08 14.53 -0.30
CA ALA A 253 0.08 13.95 -0.97
C ALA A 253 0.59 14.90 -2.07
N ASN A 254 1.89 15.20 -2.06
CA ASN A 254 2.46 16.23 -2.91
C ASN A 254 3.69 15.76 -3.68
N ASN A 255 3.92 16.37 -4.85
CA ASN A 255 5.09 16.10 -5.70
C ASN A 255 5.29 14.61 -6.04
N ALA A 256 4.21 13.83 -6.07
CA ALA A 256 4.26 12.39 -6.31
C ALA A 256 4.16 12.05 -7.81
N ASP A 257 4.76 10.91 -8.18
CA ASP A 257 4.60 10.25 -9.48
C ASP A 257 3.64 9.08 -9.30
N ILE A 258 2.52 9.09 -10.01
CA ILE A 258 1.49 8.06 -9.98
C ILE A 258 1.30 7.52 -11.39
N SER A 259 1.79 6.31 -11.65
CA SER A 259 1.83 5.78 -13.01
C SER A 259 1.56 4.30 -13.19
N GLY A 260 0.93 3.92 -14.31
CA GLY A 260 0.75 2.50 -14.66
C GLY A 260 -0.15 1.71 -13.70
N ASN A 261 -0.86 2.36 -12.77
CA ASN A 261 -1.71 1.67 -11.81
C ASN A 261 -3.04 1.27 -12.45
N LEU A 262 -3.58 0.12 -12.05
CA LEU A 262 -4.93 -0.34 -12.38
C LEU A 262 -5.81 -0.25 -11.14
N VAL A 263 -6.92 0.46 -11.23
CA VAL A 263 -8.00 0.40 -10.24
C VAL A 263 -9.27 -0.06 -10.93
N ARG A 264 -9.90 -1.12 -10.40
CA ARG A 264 -11.13 -1.67 -10.96
C ARG A 264 -12.19 -1.92 -9.89
N GLY A 265 -13.42 -1.45 -10.13
CA GLY A 265 -14.59 -1.88 -9.34
C GLY A 265 -14.69 -1.29 -7.92
N ALA A 266 -14.05 -0.16 -7.66
CA ALA A 266 -14.12 0.55 -6.38
C ALA A 266 -15.24 1.61 -6.34
N GLY A 267 -15.57 2.11 -5.14
CA GLY A 267 -16.46 3.27 -5.01
C GLY A 267 -15.90 4.51 -5.72
N LYS A 268 -14.63 4.83 -5.47
CA LYS A 268 -13.86 5.84 -6.20
C LYS A 268 -12.57 5.19 -6.69
N CYS A 269 -12.32 5.20 -7.99
CA CYS A 269 -11.09 4.64 -8.55
C CYS A 269 -9.88 5.45 -8.05
N ALA A 270 -9.91 6.77 -8.24
CA ALA A 270 -8.97 7.70 -7.65
C ALA A 270 -9.69 8.77 -6.80
N PHE A 271 -9.15 9.09 -5.63
CA PHE A 271 -9.61 10.20 -4.79
C PHE A 271 -8.46 11.15 -4.48
N ILE A 272 -8.57 12.39 -4.97
CA ILE A 272 -7.55 13.44 -4.86
C ILE A 272 -8.09 14.54 -3.95
N TYR A 273 -7.52 14.63 -2.75
CA TYR A 273 -7.93 15.57 -1.70
C TYR A 273 -6.74 16.41 -1.24
N ASN A 274 -6.82 17.72 -1.46
CA ASN A 274 -5.79 18.70 -1.12
C ASN A 274 -4.36 18.25 -1.47
N ALA A 275 -4.22 17.67 -2.66
CA ALA A 275 -2.98 17.08 -3.16
C ALA A 275 -2.47 17.93 -4.32
N HIS A 276 -1.17 18.29 -4.32
CA HIS A 276 -0.63 19.26 -5.27
C HIS A 276 0.62 18.78 -5.97
N LYS A 277 0.84 19.31 -7.19
CA LYS A 277 2.05 19.07 -7.99
C LYS A 277 2.34 17.60 -8.30
N ASN A 278 1.30 16.77 -8.36
CA ASN A 278 1.45 15.36 -8.68
C ASN A 278 1.38 15.16 -10.20
N LEU A 279 2.13 14.18 -10.69
CA LEU A 279 2.08 13.70 -12.06
C LEU A 279 1.33 12.37 -12.06
N ILE A 280 0.13 12.34 -12.64
CA ILE A 280 -0.76 11.17 -12.67
C ILE A 280 -0.93 10.74 -14.12
N TYR A 281 -0.30 9.65 -14.52
CA TYR A 281 -0.26 9.25 -15.93
C TYR A 281 -0.30 7.76 -16.19
N ASP A 282 -0.84 7.39 -17.35
CA ASP A 282 -0.90 6.00 -17.83
C ASP A 282 -1.56 5.02 -16.84
N ASN A 283 -2.43 5.52 -15.97
CA ASN A 283 -3.23 4.70 -15.05
C ASN A 283 -4.53 4.28 -15.74
N ARG A 284 -5.12 3.17 -15.30
CA ARG A 284 -6.41 2.67 -15.76
C ARG A 284 -7.40 2.67 -14.61
N PHE A 285 -8.47 3.45 -14.75
CA PHE A 285 -9.55 3.60 -13.79
C PHE A 285 -10.84 3.04 -14.41
N GLU A 286 -11.26 1.87 -13.95
CA GLU A 286 -12.25 1.05 -14.64
C GLU A 286 -13.42 0.58 -13.76
N GLY A 287 -14.64 0.73 -14.24
CA GLY A 287 -15.82 0.12 -13.61
C GLY A 287 -16.11 0.61 -12.18
N CYS A 288 -15.60 1.79 -11.80
CA CYS A 288 -15.85 2.40 -10.50
C CYS A 288 -17.14 3.22 -10.49
N ALA A 289 -17.70 3.49 -9.30
CA ALA A 289 -18.83 4.41 -9.22
C ALA A 289 -18.40 5.84 -9.61
N ILE A 290 -17.20 6.26 -9.21
CA ILE A 290 -16.54 7.48 -9.70
C ILE A 290 -15.12 7.12 -10.20
N GLY A 291 -14.77 7.49 -11.43
CA GLY A 291 -13.44 7.27 -12.01
C GLY A 291 -12.36 8.07 -11.27
N ILE A 292 -12.56 9.38 -11.15
CA ILE A 292 -11.72 10.24 -10.30
C ILE A 292 -12.57 11.29 -9.59
N HIS A 293 -12.42 11.39 -8.27
CA HIS A 293 -12.98 12.47 -7.47
C HIS A 293 -11.86 13.42 -7.05
N PHE A 294 -11.90 14.64 -7.57
CA PHE A 294 -10.87 15.66 -7.41
C PHE A 294 -11.45 16.86 -6.67
N THR A 295 -10.94 17.15 -5.46
CA THR A 295 -11.57 18.12 -4.56
C THR A 295 -10.56 18.83 -3.64
N ALA A 296 -11.09 19.67 -2.74
CA ALA A 296 -10.39 20.35 -1.66
C ALA A 296 -9.19 21.21 -2.12
N GLY A 297 -9.35 21.92 -3.24
CA GLY A 297 -8.33 22.87 -3.71
C GLY A 297 -7.05 22.22 -4.24
N SER A 298 -7.08 20.92 -4.58
CA SER A 298 -5.98 20.23 -5.25
C SER A 298 -5.55 21.00 -6.50
N GLU A 299 -4.25 21.26 -6.67
CA GLU A 299 -3.75 22.23 -7.65
C GLU A 299 -2.41 21.81 -8.26
N ARG A 300 -2.18 22.24 -9.51
CA ARG A 300 -0.94 21.96 -10.27
C ARG A 300 -0.65 20.47 -10.48
N ASN A 301 -1.69 19.63 -10.46
CA ASN A 301 -1.56 18.24 -10.85
C ASN A 301 -1.62 18.12 -12.37
N VAL A 302 -0.81 17.24 -12.94
CA VAL A 302 -0.82 16.90 -14.37
C VAL A 302 -1.50 15.54 -14.52
N LEU A 303 -2.54 15.48 -15.35
CA LEU A 303 -3.29 14.26 -15.65
C LEU A 303 -3.25 14.00 -17.15
N THR A 304 -2.52 12.97 -17.58
CA THR A 304 -2.32 12.64 -19.01
C THR A 304 -2.16 11.13 -19.21
N GLY A 305 -2.65 10.59 -20.31
CA GLY A 305 -2.47 9.17 -20.64
C GLY A 305 -3.30 8.18 -19.85
N ASN A 306 -4.11 8.66 -18.89
CA ASN A 306 -4.95 7.77 -18.09
C ASN A 306 -6.13 7.27 -18.92
N ALA A 307 -6.68 6.12 -18.57
CA ALA A 307 -7.86 5.56 -19.19
C ALA A 307 -9.01 5.49 -18.18
N PHE A 308 -10.10 6.19 -18.48
CA PHE A 308 -11.34 6.19 -17.70
C PHE A 308 -12.40 5.37 -18.42
N ILE A 309 -12.67 4.17 -17.90
CA ILE A 309 -13.39 3.13 -18.64
C ILE A 309 -14.60 2.66 -17.84
N ALA A 310 -15.79 2.80 -18.42
CA ALA A 310 -17.04 2.26 -17.88
C ALA A 310 -17.29 2.62 -16.40
N ASN A 311 -16.78 3.76 -15.93
CA ASN A 311 -17.15 4.30 -14.63
C ASN A 311 -18.56 4.88 -14.72
N ARG A 312 -19.35 4.77 -13.66
CA ARG A 312 -20.70 5.36 -13.63
C ARG A 312 -20.65 6.88 -13.80
N GLU A 313 -19.67 7.51 -13.17
CA GLU A 313 -19.31 8.91 -13.35
C GLU A 313 -17.80 8.96 -13.60
N GLN A 314 -17.35 9.46 -14.76
CA GLN A 314 -15.92 9.47 -15.07
C GLN A 314 -15.15 10.41 -14.14
N VAL A 315 -15.67 11.62 -13.94
CA VAL A 315 -15.00 12.69 -13.20
C VAL A 315 -15.98 13.43 -12.30
N LYS A 316 -15.64 13.47 -11.01
CA LYS A 316 -16.22 14.39 -10.03
C LYS A 316 -15.20 15.46 -9.68
N TYR A 317 -15.24 16.60 -10.37
CA TYR A 317 -14.34 17.73 -10.11
C TYR A 317 -15.04 18.82 -9.30
N VAL A 318 -14.59 19.04 -8.07
CA VAL A 318 -15.13 20.06 -7.16
C VAL A 318 -14.14 21.23 -7.10
N GLY A 319 -14.25 22.13 -8.07
CA GLY A 319 -13.43 23.34 -8.15
C GLY A 319 -14.09 24.42 -9.01
N THR A 320 -13.59 25.65 -8.90
CA THR A 320 -14.11 26.82 -9.63
C THR A 320 -13.21 27.28 -10.77
N LYS A 321 -12.06 26.61 -10.96
CA LYS A 321 -11.08 26.93 -12.01
C LYS A 321 -11.26 26.02 -13.21
N HIS A 322 -10.86 26.51 -14.38
CA HIS A 322 -10.67 25.63 -15.54
C HIS A 322 -9.33 24.92 -15.42
N VAL A 323 -9.34 23.61 -15.61
CA VAL A 323 -8.13 22.77 -15.59
C VAL A 323 -8.01 22.00 -16.89
N GLU A 324 -6.80 22.02 -17.45
CA GLU A 324 -6.45 21.25 -18.63
C GLU A 324 -5.87 19.90 -18.19
N TRP A 325 -6.49 18.81 -18.63
CA TRP A 325 -6.06 17.43 -18.42
C TRP A 325 -5.53 16.84 -19.72
N SER A 326 -4.64 17.59 -20.37
CA SER A 326 -3.70 17.10 -21.35
C SER A 326 -2.34 17.76 -21.12
N HIS A 327 -1.28 17.08 -21.52
CA HIS A 327 0.08 17.59 -21.41
C HIS A 327 0.82 17.29 -22.70
N GLU A 328 1.50 18.29 -23.27
CA GLU A 328 2.28 18.14 -24.52
C GLU A 328 1.49 17.47 -25.65
N ARG A 329 0.22 17.88 -25.84
CA ARG A 329 -0.74 17.30 -26.82
C ARG A 329 -1.08 15.83 -26.59
N ARG A 330 -0.96 15.36 -25.35
CA ARG A 330 -1.39 14.03 -24.94
C ARG A 330 -2.40 14.13 -23.79
N GLY A 331 -3.65 13.79 -24.08
CA GLY A 331 -4.75 13.73 -23.13
C GLY A 331 -4.95 12.35 -22.54
N ASN A 332 -6.17 12.06 -22.11
CA ASN A 332 -6.61 10.81 -21.51
C ASN A 332 -7.59 10.09 -22.43
N TYR A 333 -7.79 8.79 -22.21
CA TYR A 333 -8.82 8.01 -22.87
C TYR A 333 -10.12 8.04 -22.05
N TRP A 334 -11.25 8.22 -22.73
CA TRP A 334 -12.58 8.33 -22.12
C TRP A 334 -13.55 7.39 -22.85
N SER A 335 -14.03 6.34 -22.18
CA SER A 335 -14.92 5.36 -22.83
C SER A 335 -16.28 5.89 -23.25
N ASP A 336 -16.69 7.04 -22.71
CA ASP A 336 -17.95 7.74 -22.97
C ASP A 336 -17.77 8.96 -23.88
N HIS A 337 -16.59 9.14 -24.48
CA HIS A 337 -16.37 10.13 -25.51
C HIS A 337 -16.64 9.53 -26.90
N PRO A 338 -17.76 9.89 -27.56
CA PRO A 338 -17.96 9.56 -28.97
C PRO A 338 -17.08 10.50 -29.81
N ALA A 339 -15.91 10.02 -30.23
CA ALA A 339 -14.93 10.78 -30.99
C ALA A 339 -14.55 10.10 -32.31
N PHE A 340 -14.01 10.89 -33.23
CA PHE A 340 -13.40 10.44 -34.47
C PHE A 340 -11.93 10.87 -34.49
N ASP A 341 -11.13 10.08 -35.18
CA ASP A 341 -9.74 10.35 -35.52
C ASP A 341 -9.62 10.25 -37.05
N LEU A 342 -9.88 11.37 -37.72
CA LEU A 342 -9.92 11.45 -39.18
C LEU A 342 -8.53 11.55 -39.80
N ASN A 343 -7.54 12.04 -39.04
CA ASN A 343 -6.16 12.18 -39.50
C ASN A 343 -5.29 10.96 -39.15
N GLY A 344 -5.78 10.03 -38.33
CA GLY A 344 -5.14 8.77 -37.96
C GLY A 344 -3.96 8.93 -37.02
N ASP A 345 -3.93 9.99 -36.20
CA ASP A 345 -2.80 10.27 -35.29
C ASP A 345 -2.97 9.65 -33.89
N GLY A 346 -4.08 8.95 -33.64
CA GLY A 346 -4.39 8.29 -32.38
C GLY A 346 -5.02 9.21 -31.33
N LEU A 347 -5.28 10.48 -31.67
CA LEU A 347 -5.98 11.45 -30.84
C LEU A 347 -7.37 11.72 -31.41
N ALA A 348 -8.31 12.07 -30.54
CA ALA A 348 -9.61 12.56 -30.97
C ALA A 348 -9.47 13.96 -31.59
N ASP A 349 -10.13 14.18 -32.74
CA ASP A 349 -10.16 15.49 -33.42
C ASP A 349 -10.95 16.57 -32.64
N SER A 350 -11.68 16.17 -31.60
CA SER A 350 -12.48 17.05 -30.75
C SER A 350 -12.04 17.01 -29.29
N PRO A 351 -12.05 18.14 -28.57
CA PRO A 351 -11.76 18.16 -27.14
C PRO A 351 -12.89 17.52 -26.33
N PHE A 352 -12.54 16.99 -25.16
CA PHE A 352 -13.49 16.41 -24.21
C PHE A 352 -13.68 17.30 -22.99
N ARG A 353 -14.90 17.29 -22.43
CA ARG A 353 -15.20 17.89 -21.13
C ARG A 353 -15.97 16.86 -20.29
N PRO A 354 -15.31 16.21 -19.32
CA PRO A 354 -15.93 15.14 -18.55
C PRO A 354 -16.91 15.64 -17.47
N ASN A 355 -16.99 16.95 -17.24
CA ASN A 355 -17.97 17.56 -16.35
C ASN A 355 -18.48 18.90 -16.88
N ASP A 356 -19.72 19.23 -16.55
CA ASP A 356 -20.35 20.53 -16.84
C ASP A 356 -21.06 21.13 -15.61
N LEU A 357 -21.62 22.33 -15.76
CA LEU A 357 -22.35 23.02 -14.68
C LEU A 357 -23.58 22.24 -14.22
N MET A 358 -24.20 21.44 -15.11
CA MET A 358 -25.35 20.64 -14.72
C MET A 358 -24.92 19.50 -13.79
N ASP A 359 -23.72 18.96 -13.95
CA ASP A 359 -23.14 17.99 -13.01
C ASP A 359 -22.97 18.60 -11.61
N HIS A 360 -22.57 19.87 -11.49
CA HIS A 360 -22.53 20.57 -10.20
C HIS A 360 -23.92 20.71 -9.55
N ILE A 361 -24.97 20.94 -10.35
CA ILE A 361 -26.35 20.99 -9.85
C ILE A 361 -26.78 19.59 -9.40
N LEU A 362 -26.47 18.55 -10.17
CA LEU A 362 -26.79 17.16 -9.82
C LEU A 362 -26.09 16.70 -8.54
N TRP A 363 -24.83 17.13 -8.30
CA TRP A 363 -24.12 16.81 -7.07
C TRP A 363 -24.70 17.52 -5.85
N SER A 364 -25.12 18.78 -5.99
CA SER A 364 -25.73 19.56 -4.90
C SER A 364 -27.19 19.20 -4.65
N GLN A 365 -27.91 18.73 -5.68
CA GLN A 365 -29.31 18.34 -5.63
C GLN A 365 -29.50 16.96 -6.30
N PRO A 366 -29.16 15.86 -5.63
CA PRO A 366 -29.22 14.52 -6.22
C PRO A 366 -30.62 14.14 -6.75
N ALA A 367 -31.69 14.70 -6.17
CA ALA A 367 -33.06 14.49 -6.64
C ALA A 367 -33.30 14.97 -8.09
N ALA A 368 -32.51 15.92 -8.58
CA ALA A 368 -32.57 16.40 -9.96
C ALA A 368 -32.05 15.38 -10.99
N ALA A 369 -31.43 14.27 -10.56
CA ALA A 369 -30.97 13.19 -11.44
C ALA A 369 -32.10 12.59 -12.30
N LEU A 370 -33.34 12.59 -11.79
CA LEU A 370 -34.52 12.13 -12.54
C LEU A 370 -34.82 12.98 -13.79
N LEU A 371 -34.29 14.20 -13.87
CA LEU A 371 -34.50 15.14 -14.96
C LEU A 371 -33.38 15.13 -16.00
N THR A 372 -32.35 14.30 -15.83
CA THR A 372 -31.18 14.25 -16.73
C THR A 372 -31.54 13.91 -18.18
N GLY A 373 -32.54 13.04 -18.38
CA GLY A 373 -33.09 12.71 -19.69
C GLY A 373 -34.08 13.73 -20.25
N ALA A 374 -34.43 14.78 -19.51
CA ALA A 374 -35.40 15.77 -19.95
C ALA A 374 -34.84 16.62 -21.10
N PRO A 375 -35.64 16.93 -22.16
CA PRO A 375 -35.18 17.71 -23.30
C PRO A 375 -34.57 19.07 -22.94
N VAL A 376 -35.06 19.73 -21.89
CA VAL A 376 -34.52 21.01 -21.42
C VAL A 376 -33.10 20.86 -20.85
N VAL A 377 -32.81 19.76 -20.17
CA VAL A 377 -31.46 19.48 -19.63
C VAL A 377 -30.50 19.18 -20.78
N GLN A 378 -30.93 18.41 -21.77
CA GLN A 378 -30.14 18.13 -22.98
C GLN A 378 -29.84 19.40 -23.79
N LEU A 379 -30.82 20.30 -23.92
CA LEU A 379 -30.64 21.59 -24.59
C LEU A 379 -29.64 22.49 -23.84
N ILE A 380 -29.68 22.51 -22.50
CA ILE A 380 -28.71 23.25 -21.69
C ILE A 380 -27.30 22.68 -21.88
N ARG A 381 -27.12 21.35 -21.82
CA ARG A 381 -25.81 20.71 -22.04
C ARG A 381 -25.26 20.99 -23.44
N TRP A 382 -26.09 20.90 -24.48
CA TRP A 382 -25.71 21.25 -25.85
C TRP A 382 -25.30 22.72 -26.00
N SER A 383 -26.09 23.63 -25.40
CA SER A 383 -25.78 25.06 -25.39
C SER A 383 -24.44 25.35 -24.69
N GLN A 384 -24.17 24.67 -23.57
CA GLN A 384 -22.91 24.78 -22.83
C GLN A 384 -21.71 24.27 -23.62
N ALA A 385 -21.86 23.15 -24.32
CA ALA A 385 -20.83 22.63 -25.22
C ALA A 385 -20.51 23.61 -26.36
N SER A 386 -21.53 24.36 -26.83
CA SER A 386 -21.43 25.30 -27.95
C SER A 386 -20.97 26.71 -27.54
N PHE A 387 -21.18 27.12 -26.29
CA PHE A 387 -20.86 28.46 -25.77
C PHE A 387 -20.11 28.40 -24.43
N PRO A 388 -18.80 28.07 -24.42
CA PRO A 388 -18.07 27.73 -23.20
C PRO A 388 -17.78 28.91 -22.25
N ALA A 389 -17.86 30.16 -22.74
CA ALA A 389 -17.33 31.35 -22.05
C ALA A 389 -18.16 31.86 -20.85
N THR A 390 -19.20 31.13 -20.42
CA THR A 390 -20.16 31.59 -19.40
C THR A 390 -20.21 30.73 -18.14
N LEU A 391 -19.35 29.71 -17.99
CA LEU A 391 -19.42 28.72 -16.91
C LEU A 391 -18.32 28.91 -15.84
N PRO A 392 -18.62 28.64 -14.55
CA PRO A 392 -17.62 28.64 -13.50
C PRO A 392 -16.82 27.32 -13.49
N GLY A 393 -15.60 27.35 -14.05
CA GLY A 393 -14.63 26.26 -13.93
C GLY A 393 -15.02 24.96 -14.64
N GLY A 394 -14.16 23.94 -14.52
CA GLY A 394 -14.39 22.62 -15.11
C GLY A 394 -13.13 22.01 -15.72
N VAL A 395 -13.22 20.73 -16.07
CA VAL A 395 -12.14 19.98 -16.71
C VAL A 395 -12.29 20.05 -18.22
N GLN A 396 -11.18 20.24 -18.91
CA GLN A 396 -11.07 20.07 -20.35
C GLN A 396 -9.88 19.17 -20.67
N ASP A 397 -10.07 18.28 -21.62
CA ASP A 397 -9.00 17.51 -22.25
C ASP A 397 -8.94 17.89 -23.73
N SER A 398 -7.88 18.60 -24.10
CA SER A 398 -7.71 19.15 -25.45
C SER A 398 -7.10 18.16 -26.45
N ALA A 399 -6.63 16.99 -26.00
CA ALA A 399 -6.04 15.98 -26.87
C ALA A 399 -6.42 14.55 -26.44
N PRO A 400 -7.72 14.20 -26.39
CA PRO A 400 -8.15 12.90 -25.88
C PRO A 400 -7.54 11.75 -26.69
N LEU A 401 -7.20 10.65 -26.03
CA LEU A 401 -6.67 9.45 -26.68
C LEU A 401 -7.80 8.60 -27.27
N MET A 402 -7.56 7.99 -28.43
CA MET A 402 -8.53 7.08 -29.07
C MET A 402 -8.52 5.65 -28.53
N LEU A 403 -7.43 5.24 -27.90
CA LEU A 403 -7.28 3.89 -27.35
C LEU A 403 -6.78 3.93 -25.91
N PRO A 404 -7.33 3.08 -25.02
CA PRO A 404 -6.84 2.95 -23.67
C PRO A 404 -5.55 2.11 -23.63
N ARG A 405 -4.74 2.33 -22.59
CA ARG A 405 -3.72 1.36 -22.20
C ARG A 405 -4.40 0.11 -21.63
N ASP A 406 -3.93 -1.06 -22.05
CA ASP A 406 -4.31 -2.33 -21.44
C ASP A 406 -3.34 -2.73 -20.32
N ILE A 407 -3.89 -3.29 -19.25
CA ILE A 407 -3.13 -3.76 -18.08
C ILE A 407 -3.66 -5.17 -17.76
N PRO A 408 -3.01 -6.23 -18.29
CA PRO A 408 -3.50 -7.59 -18.13
C PRO A 408 -3.34 -8.08 -16.69
N LEU A 409 -4.30 -8.87 -16.24
CA LEU A 409 -4.22 -9.58 -14.96
C LEU A 409 -3.67 -10.99 -15.17
N THR A 410 -2.86 -11.47 -14.22
CA THR A 410 -2.51 -12.90 -14.20
C THR A 410 -3.76 -13.73 -13.86
N PRO A 411 -3.82 -15.01 -14.28
CA PRO A 411 -4.96 -15.88 -13.96
C PRO A 411 -5.24 -15.99 -12.46
N GLU A 412 -4.18 -16.00 -11.64
CA GLU A 412 -4.29 -16.04 -10.18
C GLU A 412 -4.96 -14.77 -9.63
N ILE A 413 -4.48 -13.59 -10.01
CA ILE A 413 -5.05 -12.30 -9.57
C ILE A 413 -6.51 -12.17 -10.05
N ALA A 414 -6.80 -12.62 -11.27
CA ALA A 414 -8.17 -12.65 -11.79
C ALA A 414 -9.09 -13.56 -10.96
N GLY A 415 -8.57 -14.69 -10.44
CA GLY A 415 -9.28 -15.57 -9.52
C GLY A 415 -9.66 -14.85 -8.22
N TYR A 416 -8.71 -14.19 -7.55
CA TYR A 416 -8.99 -13.41 -6.34
C TYR A 416 -9.98 -12.27 -6.59
N ALA A 417 -9.88 -11.61 -7.76
CA ALA A 417 -10.80 -10.54 -8.13
C ALA A 417 -12.25 -11.04 -8.27
N ALA A 418 -12.45 -12.24 -8.84
CA ALA A 418 -13.77 -12.86 -8.94
C ALA A 418 -14.35 -13.18 -7.56
N GLU A 419 -13.54 -13.71 -6.64
CA GLU A 419 -13.95 -13.97 -5.25
C GLU A 419 -14.40 -12.68 -4.54
N ALA A 420 -13.62 -11.60 -4.66
CA ALA A 420 -13.94 -10.32 -4.04
C ALA A 420 -15.20 -9.67 -4.62
N TYR A 421 -15.39 -9.76 -5.94
CA TYR A 421 -16.62 -9.30 -6.60
C TYR A 421 -17.86 -10.02 -6.05
N GLU A 422 -17.80 -11.35 -5.96
CA GLU A 422 -18.90 -12.17 -5.42
C GLU A 422 -19.21 -11.84 -3.96
N ALA A 423 -18.18 -11.67 -3.11
CA ALA A 423 -18.36 -11.28 -1.72
C ALA A 423 -19.05 -9.92 -1.59
N ARG A 424 -18.69 -8.97 -2.46
CA ARG A 424 -19.26 -7.61 -2.47
C ARG A 424 -20.72 -7.60 -2.92
N MET A 425 -21.09 -8.41 -3.91
CA MET A 425 -22.50 -8.56 -4.32
C MET A 425 -23.37 -9.18 -3.23
N LYS A 426 -22.79 -9.94 -2.30
CA LYS A 426 -23.48 -10.52 -1.14
C LYS A 426 -23.54 -9.59 0.08
N GLY A 427 -22.93 -8.40 0.02
CA GLY A 427 -22.89 -7.45 1.14
C GLY A 427 -22.03 -7.91 2.32
N GLN A 428 -20.99 -8.70 2.08
CA GLN A 428 -20.17 -9.34 3.12
C GLN A 428 -18.95 -8.50 3.58
N ILE A 429 -18.81 -7.26 3.13
CA ILE A 429 -17.69 -6.39 3.49
C ILE A 429 -18.19 -5.40 4.54
N ASP A 430 -17.52 -5.31 5.68
CA ASP A 430 -17.81 -4.33 6.73
C ASP A 430 -17.80 -2.92 6.11
N ASP A 431 -18.94 -2.21 6.20
CA ASP A 431 -19.09 -0.85 5.70
C ASP A 431 -18.16 0.10 6.48
N ILE A 432 -16.95 0.30 5.98
CA ILE A 432 -16.07 1.37 6.41
C ILE A 432 -16.70 2.67 5.92
N ASP A 433 -17.06 3.57 6.84
CA ASP A 433 -17.46 4.94 6.52
C ASP A 433 -16.28 5.66 5.83
N PRO A 434 -16.35 5.92 4.52
CA PRO A 434 -15.25 6.54 3.78
C PRO A 434 -15.10 8.02 4.08
N ASP A 435 -16.15 8.67 4.58
CA ASP A 435 -16.21 10.12 4.78
C ASP A 435 -15.62 10.54 6.13
N ALA A 436 -15.52 9.61 7.09
CA ALA A 436 -14.81 9.81 8.37
C ALA A 436 -13.27 9.93 8.22
N LEU A 437 -12.71 9.55 7.08
CA LEU A 437 -11.25 9.54 6.82
C LEU A 437 -10.72 10.88 6.28
N GLY A 438 -11.60 11.81 5.89
CA GLY A 438 -11.21 13.14 5.41
C GLY A 438 -10.91 14.16 6.51
N SER A 439 -11.19 13.82 7.78
CA SER A 439 -11.18 14.75 8.91
C SER A 439 -10.16 14.45 10.02
N HIS A 440 -9.22 13.54 9.79
CA HIS A 440 -8.17 13.19 10.76
C HIS A 440 -6.77 13.47 10.26
#